data_AF-A3MY14-F1
#
_entry.id   AF-A3MY14-F1
#
_cell.length_a   1.000
_cell.length_b   1.000
_cell.length_c   1.000
_cell.angle_alpha   90.00
_cell.angle_beta   90.00
_cell.angle_gamma   90.00
#
_symmetry.space_group_name_H-M   'P 1'
#
loop_
_entity.id
_entity.type
_entity.pdbx_description
1 polymer ?
#
loop_
_entity_poly.entity_id
_entity_poly.type
_entity_poly.pdbx_seq_one_letter_code
_entity_poly.pdbx_strand_id
1 'polypeptide(L)' 'MILTTVGNVVEMLLRRQESVTSDDIKSVLARAGVQISDSELAKALMTLEIYKKIYVRRVRRENREVFQVFKRK' A
#
# COMPACT_ATOMS: atom_id res chain seq x y z
N MET A 1 -6.44 3.86 -13.36
CA MET A 1 -7.02 2.55 -13.00
C MET A 1 -6.27 1.89 -11.83
N ILE A 2 -4.94 1.78 -11.90
CA ILE A 2 -4.14 1.13 -10.85
C ILE A 2 -4.17 1.86 -9.49
N LEU A 3 -4.09 3.20 -9.50
CA LEU A 3 -4.15 4.02 -8.27
C LEU A 3 -5.45 3.80 -7.48
N THR A 4 -6.59 3.79 -8.17
CA THR A 4 -7.90 3.53 -7.55
C THR A 4 -7.95 2.14 -6.95
N THR A 5 -7.43 1.13 -7.66
CA THR A 5 -7.39 -0.26 -7.20
C THR A 5 -6.53 -0.42 -5.96
N VAL A 6 -5.30 0.11 -5.97
CA VAL A 6 -4.41 0.14 -4.80
C VAL A 6 -5.08 0.88 -3.64
N GLY A 7 -5.70 2.03 -3.91
CA GLY A 7 -6.41 2.80 -2.89
C GLY A 7 -7.55 2.04 -2.21
N ASN A 8 -8.36 1.31 -2.99
CA ASN A 8 -9.44 0.50 -2.45
C ASN A 8 -8.92 -0.65 -1.59
N VAL A 9 -7.83 -1.31 -2.01
CA VAL A 9 -7.18 -2.37 -1.22
C VAL A 9 -6.61 -1.83 0.08
N VAL A 10 -5.91 -0.69 0.03
CA VAL A 10 -5.38 0.00 1.22
C VAL A 10 -6.50 0.34 2.18
N GLU A 11 -7.60 0.92 1.71
CA GLU A 11 -8.75 1.26 2.54
C GLU A 11 -9.38 0.01 3.17
N MET A 12 -9.58 -1.05 2.38
CA MET A 12 -10.14 -2.32 2.86
C MET A 12 -9.29 -2.91 3.99
N LEU A 13 -7.97 -2.89 3.83
CA LEU A 13 -7.03 -3.43 4.81
C LEU A 13 -6.99 -2.58 6.09
N LEU A 14 -6.91 -1.25 5.96
CA LEU A 14 -6.88 -0.31 7.09
C LEU A 14 -8.21 -0.22 7.86
N ARG A 15 -9.31 -0.74 7.33
CA ARG A 15 -10.56 -0.90 8.10
C ARG A 15 -10.44 -1.95 9.21
N ARG A 16 -9.51 -2.89 9.09
CA ARG A 16 -9.34 -4.03 10.01
C ARG A 16 -8.08 -3.92 10.87
N GLN A 17 -7.15 -3.05 10.51
CA GLN A 17 -5.83 -2.95 11.12
C GLN A 17 -5.39 -1.48 11.20
N GLU A 18 -4.64 -1.11 12.23
CA GLU A 18 -4.11 0.27 12.36
C GLU A 18 -3.06 0.60 11.30
N SER A 19 -2.32 -0.41 10.84
CA SER A 19 -1.31 -0.28 9.80
C SER A 19 -1.20 -1.57 8.99
N VAL A 20 -0.81 -1.45 7.72
CA VAL A 20 -0.52 -2.58 6.82
C VAL A 20 0.78 -2.37 6.07
N THR A 21 1.36 -3.42 5.51
CA THR A 21 2.59 -3.33 4.72
C THR A 21 2.33 -3.36 3.21
N SER A 22 3.30 -2.89 2.41
CA SER A 22 3.28 -3.03 0.96
C SER A 22 3.18 -4.49 0.51
N ASP A 23 3.74 -5.42 1.29
CA ASP A 23 3.65 -6.85 1.00
C ASP A 23 2.21 -7.36 1.17
N ASP A 24 1.50 -6.92 2.21
CA ASP A 24 0.08 -7.26 2.42
C ASP A 24 -0.77 -6.75 1.25
N ILE A 25 -0.53 -5.51 0.84
CA ILE A 25 -1.23 -4.87 -0.28
C ILE A 25 -0.94 -5.63 -1.59
N LYS A 26 0.33 -5.95 -1.84
CA LYS A 26 0.76 -6.69 -3.04
C LYS A 26 0.17 -8.11 -3.06
N SER A 27 0.09 -8.77 -1.92
CA SER A 27 -0.52 -10.11 -1.78
C SER A 27 -2.00 -10.08 -2.16
N VAL A 28 -2.77 -9.09 -1.68
CA VAL A 28 -4.19 -8.94 -2.02
C VAL A 28 -4.38 -8.64 -3.51
N LEU A 29 -3.57 -7.75 -4.08
CA LEU A 29 -3.61 -7.43 -5.50
C LEU A 29 -3.33 -8.66 -6.38
N ALA A 30 -2.31 -9.45 -6.02
CA ALA A 30 -1.96 -10.67 -6.73
C ALA A 30 -3.11 -11.70 -6.69
N ARG A 31 -3.77 -11.87 -5.54
CA ARG A 31 -4.96 -12.75 -5.41
C ARG A 31 -6.14 -12.28 -6.27
N ALA A 32 -6.24 -10.97 -6.51
CA ALA A 32 -7.24 -10.37 -7.39
C ALA A 32 -6.82 -10.40 -8.88
N GLY A 33 -5.72 -11.07 -9.24
CA GLY A 33 -5.21 -11.12 -10.62
C GLY A 33 -4.51 -9.84 -11.09
N VAL A 34 -4.22 -8.91 -10.17
CA VAL A 34 -3.54 -7.65 -10.48
C VAL A 34 -2.06 -7.81 -10.20
N GLN A 35 -1.27 -7.91 -11.27
CA GLN A 35 0.19 -7.87 -11.18
C GLN A 35 0.67 -6.41 -11.17
N ILE A 36 1.53 -6.08 -10.21
CA ILE A 36 2.10 -4.74 -10.04
C ILE A 36 3.57 -4.88 -9.63
N SER A 37 4.44 -4.08 -10.24
CA SER A 37 5.84 -3.99 -9.84
C SER A 37 6.00 -3.22 -8.53
N ASP A 38 7.12 -3.42 -7.82
CA ASP A 38 7.40 -2.67 -6.59
C ASP A 38 7.49 -1.15 -6.85
N SER A 39 8.00 -0.76 -8.03
CA SER A 39 8.10 0.64 -8.42
C SER A 39 6.74 1.30 -8.65
N GLU A 40 5.78 0.58 -9.23
CA GLU A 40 4.41 1.06 -9.45
C GLU A 40 3.64 1.13 -8.13
N LEU A 41 3.80 0.12 -7.27
CA LEU A 41 3.20 0.14 -5.94
C LEU A 41 3.74 1.30 -5.10
N ALA A 42 5.06 1.53 -5.10
CA ALA A 42 5.67 2.65 -4.40
C ALA A 42 5.11 4.00 -4.90
N LYS A 43 5.05 4.21 -6.23
CA LYS A 43 4.45 5.42 -6.82
C LYS A 43 2.99 5.60 -6.42
N ALA A 44 2.21 4.52 -6.43
CA ALA A 44 0.81 4.55 -6.02
C ALA A 44 0.67 4.94 -4.55
N LEU A 45 1.47 4.35 -3.64
CA LEU A 45 1.45 4.67 -2.22
C LEU A 45 1.85 6.11 -1.93
N MET A 46 2.92 6.61 -2.56
CA MET A 46 3.34 8.02 -2.43
C MET A 46 2.25 8.98 -2.95
N THR A 47 1.61 8.62 -4.06
CA THR A 47 0.49 9.40 -4.60
C THR A 47 -0.70 9.40 -3.63
N LEU A 48 -1.05 8.25 -3.06
CA LEU A 48 -2.13 8.14 -2.08
C LEU A 48 -1.84 8.89 -0.77
N GLU A 49 -0.58 8.97 -0.34
CA GLU A 49 -0.18 9.78 0.82
C GLU A 49 -0.49 11.28 0.63
N ILE A 50 -0.31 11.78 -0.60
CA ILE A 50 -0.63 13.16 -0.98
C ILE A 50 -2.15 13.38 -0.98
N TYR A 51 -2.91 12.49 -1.63
CA TYR A 51 -4.33 12.73 -1.93
C TYR A 51 -5.36 12.10 -0.97
N LYS A 52 -5.04 10.96 -0.35
CA LYS A 52 -6.05 10.02 0.21
C LYS A 52 -5.95 9.75 1.72
N LYS A 53 -5.33 10.64 2.50
CA LYS A 53 -5.30 10.55 3.98
C LYS A 53 -4.70 9.24 4.50
N ILE A 54 -3.62 8.77 3.89
CA ILE A 54 -2.73 7.76 4.50
C ILE A 54 -1.40 8.40 4.83
N TYR A 55 -0.65 7.76 5.73
CA TYR A 55 0.76 8.06 5.98
C TYR A 55 1.59 6.85 5.58
N VAL A 56 2.69 7.07 4.86
CA VAL A 56 3.55 6.00 4.35
C VAL A 56 4.94 6.14 4.96
N ARG A 57 5.34 5.14 5.74
CA ARG A 57 6.65 5.04 6.37
C ARG A 57 7.49 3.99 5.65
N ARG A 58 8.71 4.33 5.27
CA ARG A 58 9.68 3.33 4.80
C ARG A 58 10.27 2.58 5.99
N VAL A 59 10.32 1.25 5.89
CA VAL A 59 10.86 0.35 6.90
C VAL A 59 11.81 -0.62 6.21
N ARG A 60 12.97 -0.88 6.79
CA ARG A 60 13.87 -1.95 6.34
C ARG A 60 13.51 -3.24 7.06
N ARG A 61 13.24 -4.30 6.31
CA ARG A 61 13.15 -5.67 6.83
C ARG A 61 14.11 -6.54 6.04
N GLU A 62 15.02 -7.26 6.72
CA GLU A 62 15.82 -8.32 6.10
C GLU A 62 16.46 -7.92 4.76
N ASN A 63 17.12 -6.76 4.73
CA ASN A 63 17.77 -6.17 3.54
C ASN A 63 16.85 -5.71 2.40
N ARG A 64 15.54 -5.70 2.57
CA ARG A 64 14.57 -5.12 1.63
C ARG A 64 13.83 -3.91 2.20
N GLU A 65 13.53 -2.96 1.34
CA GLU A 65 12.71 -1.80 1.66
C GLU A 65 11.23 -2.18 1.55
N VAL A 66 10.48 -1.99 2.63
CA VAL A 66 9.05 -2.27 2.73
C VAL A 66 8.35 -0.99 3.18
N PHE A 67 7.18 -0.70 2.61
CA PHE A 67 6.40 0.47 3.03
C PHE A 67 5.37 0.04 4.06
N GLN A 68 5.33 0.71 5.20
CA GLN A 68 4.27 0.59 6.19
C GLN A 68 3.29 1.75 6.02
N VAL A 69 2.02 1.42 5.89
CA VAL A 69 0.93 2.33 5.55
C VAL A 69 -0.01 2.44 6.74
N PHE A 70 -0.35 3.66 7.12
CA PHE A 70 -1.20 4.00 8.25
C PHE A 70 -2.38 4.84 7.81
N LYS A 71 -3.49 4.77 8.54
CA LYS A 71 -4.58 5.73 8.40
C LYS A 71 -4.15 7.09 8.96
N ARG A 72 -4.35 8.17 8.22
CA ARG A 72 -4.15 9.53 8.72
C ARG A 72 -5.38 9.89 9.57
N LYS A 73 -5.16 10.29 10.82
CA LYS A 73 -6.21 10.78 11.72
C LYS A 73 -6.73 12.14 11.26
#